data_AF-A0AA39CR46-F1
#
_entry.id   AF-A0AA39CR46-F1
#
_cell.length_a   1.000
_cell.length_b   1.000
_cell.length_c   1.000
_cell.angle_alpha   90.00
_cell.angle_beta   90.00
_cell.angle_gamma   90.00
#
_symmetry.space_group_name_H-M   'P 1'
#
loop_
_entity.id
_entity.type
_entity.pdbx_description
1 polymer ?
#
loop_
_entity_poly.entity_id
_entity_poly.type
_entity_poly.pdbx_seq_one_letter_code
_entity_poly.pdbx_strand_id
1 'polypeptide(L)'
;MANKAGAMLFERVNKAILAATWDRNPSPRPENVRNVLKTSMIGQTFALLSGNPSHLLTAAAFHGSLISVARHSKLFQDTPTIELGEDLTPEELNDTWRRWARDEELKRIALVLFIHDAEISALFHHDPILRHNVRSLPTASSAELFSAPTATIWATRYKAEQRDRLRQANQLSTGSFTEKEADSDVSNADLQTPLTAWPAQDHMLNIYTRLSGISPSIIEARHMGCLTRPHAQKLESDLVSWYISVPGPFRELGTTSMQPEAPFTMLPLWHYSFIQLTADLDTLELAIGREGATISDSTRSYALSWVASPDSKRCLLHALLLQNLMTAVNMGSFFPIHTARILFSAAVCWYCYMLYLPYVEAEEHEWTFSVCSDPSLESYPEVRLLREGDNPTSPTFTLTMGSCNDAISDLDRILSANPAEMKAGTLCVLEGILRKLGTGGIARALADIVQVFISGEIDKSNAQDGGYVRGHP
;
A
#
# COMPACT_ATOMS: atom_id res chain seq x y z
N MET A 1 2.89 28.82 6.01
CA MET A 1 4.34 29.06 5.83
C MET A 1 5.14 27.78 5.60
N ALA A 2 4.94 26.71 6.37
CA ALA A 2 5.66 25.43 6.20
C ALA A 2 5.54 24.81 4.79
N ASN A 3 4.33 24.75 4.21
CA ASN A 3 4.13 24.20 2.86
C ASN A 3 4.92 24.96 1.78
N LYS A 4 4.99 26.29 1.87
CA LYS A 4 5.74 27.14 0.93
C LYS A 4 7.25 26.91 1.06
N ALA A 5 7.75 26.75 2.28
CA ALA A 5 9.16 26.43 2.51
C ALA A 5 9.51 25.03 1.99
N GLY A 6 8.67 24.02 2.25
CA GLY A 6 8.84 22.66 1.74
C GLY A 6 8.85 22.61 0.20
N ALA A 7 7.91 23.31 -0.44
CA ALA A 7 7.86 23.42 -1.90
C ALA A 7 9.14 24.04 -2.48
N MET A 8 9.59 25.18 -1.94
CA MET A 8 10.83 25.81 -2.38
C MET A 8 12.05 24.91 -2.20
N LEU A 9 12.12 24.15 -1.09
CA LEU A 9 13.20 23.20 -0.86
C LEU A 9 13.16 22.07 -1.89
N PHE A 10 11.99 21.44 -2.09
CA PHE A 10 11.80 20.41 -3.09
C PHE A 10 12.21 20.88 -4.49
N GLU A 11 11.70 22.03 -4.94
CA GLU A 11 12.00 22.56 -6.27
C GLU A 11 13.50 22.82 -6.48
N ARG A 12 14.18 23.40 -5.47
CA ARG A 12 15.62 23.67 -5.54
C ARG A 12 16.45 22.39 -5.53
N VAL A 13 16.12 21.48 -4.63
CA VAL A 13 16.81 20.20 -4.47
C VAL A 13 16.62 19.34 -5.72
N ASN A 14 15.40 19.24 -6.24
CA ASN A 14 15.11 18.47 -7.44
C ASN A 14 15.88 19.03 -8.66
N LYS A 15 15.91 20.35 -8.85
CA LYS A 15 16.72 20.99 -9.90
C LYS A 15 18.21 20.67 -9.75
N ALA A 16 18.75 20.75 -8.54
CA ALA A 16 20.17 20.46 -8.27
C ALA A 16 20.53 18.99 -8.53
N ILE A 17 19.66 18.06 -8.12
CA ILE A 17 19.84 16.62 -8.34
C ILE A 17 19.82 16.30 -9.83
N LEU A 18 18.85 16.84 -10.57
CA LEU A 18 18.76 16.60 -12.01
C LEU A 18 20.01 17.11 -12.72
N ALA A 19 20.47 18.33 -12.40
CA ALA A 19 21.74 18.82 -12.94
C ALA A 19 22.92 17.90 -12.59
N ALA A 20 23.05 17.50 -11.32
CA ALA A 20 24.16 16.68 -10.85
C ALA A 20 24.17 15.24 -11.40
N THR A 21 22.99 14.67 -11.70
CA THR A 21 22.85 13.30 -12.22
C THR A 21 23.28 13.20 -13.68
N TRP A 22 23.09 14.28 -14.45
CA TRP A 22 23.34 14.31 -15.89
C TRP A 22 24.60 15.12 -16.26
N ASP A 23 25.30 15.71 -15.30
CA ASP A 23 26.55 16.41 -15.52
C ASP A 23 27.69 15.46 -15.95
N ARG A 24 28.64 16.00 -16.74
CA ARG A 24 29.66 15.34 -17.58
C ARG A 24 30.66 14.37 -16.93
N ASN A 25 30.40 13.81 -15.75
CA ASN A 25 31.30 12.85 -15.12
C ASN A 25 30.91 11.41 -15.51
N PRO A 26 31.66 10.72 -16.40
CA PRO A 26 31.27 9.43 -16.95
C PRO A 26 31.28 8.27 -15.93
N SER A 27 31.78 8.50 -14.72
CA SER A 27 31.73 7.57 -13.59
C SER A 27 31.47 8.35 -12.30
N PRO A 28 30.20 8.59 -11.93
CA PRO A 28 29.90 9.21 -10.65
C PRO A 28 30.43 8.30 -9.54
N ARG A 29 31.19 8.88 -8.60
CA ARG A 29 31.72 8.12 -7.46
C ARG A 29 30.55 7.52 -6.65
N PRO A 30 30.70 6.30 -6.09
CA PRO A 30 29.59 5.60 -5.41
C PRO A 30 28.88 6.43 -4.33
N GLU A 31 29.62 7.27 -3.60
CA GLU A 31 29.07 8.16 -2.58
C GLU A 31 28.14 9.24 -3.14
N ASN A 32 28.42 9.74 -4.36
CA ASN A 32 27.58 10.74 -5.01
C ASN A 32 26.25 10.12 -5.43
N VAL A 33 26.28 8.91 -6.00
CA VAL A 33 25.08 8.15 -6.37
C VAL A 33 24.19 7.90 -5.14
N ARG A 34 24.78 7.48 -4.02
CA ARG A 34 24.05 7.25 -2.77
C ARG A 34 23.38 8.53 -2.27
N ASN A 35 24.09 9.65 -2.25
CA ASN A 35 23.54 10.92 -1.77
C ASN A 35 22.42 11.41 -2.70
N VAL A 36 22.61 11.30 -4.02
CA VAL A 36 21.57 11.61 -5.02
C VAL A 36 20.32 10.78 -4.77
N LEU A 37 20.44 9.46 -4.60
CA LEU A 37 19.29 8.59 -4.35
C LEU A 37 18.57 8.96 -3.04
N LYS A 38 19.31 9.15 -1.93
CA LYS A 38 18.72 9.56 -0.64
C LYS A 38 17.94 10.86 -0.75
N THR A 39 18.56 11.89 -1.32
CA THR A 39 17.93 13.21 -1.43
C THR A 39 16.74 13.17 -2.39
N SER A 40 16.84 12.40 -3.48
CA SER A 40 15.72 12.20 -4.42
C SER A 40 14.54 11.49 -3.75
N MET A 41 14.80 10.50 -2.90
CA MET A 41 13.74 9.78 -2.16
C MET A 41 12.97 10.71 -1.23
N ILE A 42 13.67 11.53 -0.44
CA ILE A 42 13.02 12.53 0.41
C ILE A 42 12.18 13.50 -0.43
N GLY A 43 12.72 13.95 -1.58
CA GLY A 43 12.02 14.82 -2.51
C GLY A 43 10.76 14.17 -3.10
N GLN A 44 10.83 12.91 -3.51
CA GLN A 44 9.68 12.16 -4.03
C GLN A 44 8.60 11.97 -2.97
N THR A 45 8.97 11.59 -1.74
CA THR A 45 8.01 11.47 -0.64
C THR A 45 7.29 12.79 -0.39
N PHE A 46 8.02 13.90 -0.39
CA PHE A 46 7.40 15.23 -0.28
C PHE A 46 6.45 15.51 -1.44
N ALA A 47 6.87 15.26 -2.68
CA ALA A 47 6.06 15.52 -3.87
C ALA A 47 4.74 14.75 -3.85
N LEU A 48 4.77 13.45 -3.53
CA LEU A 48 3.60 12.57 -3.39
C LEU A 48 2.60 13.10 -2.35
N LEU A 49 3.10 13.70 -1.26
CA LEU A 49 2.26 14.20 -0.17
C LEU A 49 1.87 15.66 -0.30
N SER A 50 2.45 16.40 -1.24
CA SER A 50 2.35 17.86 -1.30
C SER A 50 0.99 18.39 -1.76
N GLY A 51 0.15 17.55 -2.39
CA GLY A 51 -1.12 17.96 -3.00
C GLY A 51 -0.97 18.96 -4.15
N ASN A 52 0.25 19.13 -4.68
CA ASN A 52 0.52 19.97 -5.84
C ASN A 52 0.68 19.05 -7.07
N PRO A 53 -0.21 19.15 -8.07
CA PRO A 53 -0.16 18.31 -9.27
C PRO A 53 1.18 18.39 -10.01
N SER A 54 1.80 19.57 -10.06
CA SER A 54 3.11 19.75 -10.71
C SER A 54 4.22 18.99 -9.99
N HIS A 55 4.21 18.95 -8.65
CA HIS A 55 5.16 18.15 -7.89
C HIS A 55 4.94 16.66 -8.12
N LEU A 56 3.67 16.21 -8.09
CA LEU A 56 3.33 14.81 -8.31
C LEU A 56 3.76 14.33 -9.70
N LEU A 57 3.44 15.10 -10.75
CA LEU A 57 3.89 14.86 -12.12
C LEU A 57 5.42 14.83 -12.24
N THR A 58 6.11 15.73 -11.53
CA THR A 58 7.58 15.74 -11.47
C THR A 58 8.10 14.45 -10.85
N ALA A 59 7.52 13.99 -9.73
CA ALA A 59 7.93 12.74 -9.09
C ALA A 59 7.76 11.53 -10.04
N ALA A 60 6.59 11.42 -10.69
CA ALA A 60 6.31 10.35 -11.64
C ALA A 60 7.27 10.35 -12.82
N ALA A 61 7.47 11.52 -13.46
CA ALA A 61 8.35 11.66 -14.63
C ALA A 61 9.80 11.25 -14.33
N PHE A 62 10.31 11.54 -13.13
CA PHE A 62 11.69 11.23 -12.77
C PHE A 62 11.87 9.90 -12.02
N HIS A 63 10.79 9.23 -11.62
CA HIS A 63 10.87 7.97 -10.86
C HIS A 63 11.60 6.87 -11.63
N GLY A 64 11.34 6.73 -12.93
CA GLY A 64 12.05 5.78 -13.80
C GLY A 64 13.56 6.02 -13.86
N SER A 65 14.01 7.27 -13.76
CA SER A 65 15.44 7.60 -13.73
C SER A 65 16.11 7.09 -12.45
N LEU A 66 15.43 7.22 -11.31
CA LEU A 66 15.95 6.73 -10.02
C LEU A 66 15.99 5.21 -9.97
N ILE A 67 14.96 4.54 -10.51
CA ILE A 67 14.96 3.08 -10.70
C ILE A 67 16.13 2.66 -11.59
N SER A 68 16.37 3.38 -12.69
CA SER A 68 17.49 3.10 -13.59
C SER A 68 18.83 3.20 -12.86
N VAL A 69 19.09 4.29 -12.13
CA VAL A 69 20.32 4.45 -11.32
C VAL A 69 20.44 3.32 -10.29
N ALA A 70 19.37 2.98 -9.58
CA ALA A 70 19.36 1.91 -8.59
C ALA A 70 19.64 0.52 -9.23
N ARG A 71 19.15 0.26 -10.45
CA ARG A 71 19.47 -0.97 -11.22
C ARG A 71 20.96 -1.01 -11.59
N HIS A 72 21.51 0.08 -12.12
CA HIS A 72 22.94 0.15 -12.48
C HIS A 72 23.86 -0.03 -11.27
N SER A 73 23.42 0.44 -10.10
CA SER A 73 24.14 0.26 -8.83
C SER A 73 23.81 -1.05 -8.11
N LYS A 74 23.03 -1.97 -8.73
CA LYS A 74 22.68 -3.31 -8.21
C LYS A 74 21.96 -3.31 -6.85
N LEU A 75 21.21 -2.24 -6.54
CA LEU A 75 20.54 -2.07 -5.24
C LEU A 75 19.45 -3.11 -4.95
N PHE A 76 18.92 -3.76 -5.99
CA PHE A 76 17.83 -4.73 -5.87
C PHE A 76 18.33 -6.18 -5.80
N GLN A 77 19.63 -6.39 -5.64
CA GLN A 77 20.22 -7.71 -5.45
C GLN A 77 20.46 -7.93 -3.95
N ASP A 78 20.30 -9.17 -3.50
CA ASP A 78 20.68 -9.52 -2.13
C ASP A 78 22.18 -9.30 -1.92
N THR A 79 22.51 -8.72 -0.77
CA THR A 79 23.91 -8.51 -0.36
C THR A 79 24.36 -9.72 0.44
N PRO A 80 25.56 -10.27 0.18
CA PRO A 80 26.07 -11.41 0.94
C PRO A 80 26.18 -11.08 2.44
N THR A 81 25.91 -12.09 3.26
CA THR A 81 26.11 -12.02 4.70
C THR A 81 27.57 -11.73 5.01
N ILE A 82 27.82 -10.76 5.90
CA ILE A 82 29.16 -10.44 6.38
C ILE A 82 29.58 -11.49 7.40
N GLU A 83 30.73 -12.12 7.18
CA GLU A 83 31.41 -12.95 8.16
C GLU A 83 32.29 -12.07 9.05
N LEU A 84 31.97 -12.05 10.35
CA LEU A 84 32.76 -11.30 11.33
C LEU A 84 33.84 -12.22 11.90
N GLY A 85 35.10 -11.99 11.52
CA GLY A 85 36.25 -12.67 12.09
C GLY A 85 36.33 -12.52 13.61
N GLU A 86 36.91 -13.51 14.29
CA GLU A 86 37.04 -13.52 15.75
C GLU A 86 38.10 -12.53 16.25
N ASP A 87 39.11 -12.22 15.44
CA ASP A 87 40.30 -11.43 15.81
C ASP A 87 40.36 -10.03 15.18
N LEU A 88 39.20 -9.43 14.85
CA LEU A 88 39.15 -8.08 14.28
C LEU A 88 39.68 -7.03 15.27
N THR A 89 40.61 -6.19 14.82
CA THR A 89 41.00 -4.99 15.57
C THR A 89 39.82 -4.01 15.72
N PRO A 90 39.82 -3.12 16.72
CA PRO A 90 38.78 -2.10 16.89
C PRO A 90 38.57 -1.23 15.64
N GLU A 91 39.66 -0.90 14.94
CA GLU A 91 39.65 -0.13 13.70
C GLU A 91 38.98 -0.91 12.55
N GLU A 92 39.38 -2.17 12.33
CA GLU A 92 38.79 -3.03 11.30
C GLU A 92 37.30 -3.30 11.56
N LEU A 93 36.92 -3.45 12.83
CA LEU A 93 35.53 -3.61 13.22
C LEU A 93 34.70 -2.37 12.89
N ASN A 94 35.22 -1.18 13.21
CA ASN A 94 34.56 0.09 12.88
C ASN A 94 34.45 0.30 11.36
N ASP A 95 35.47 -0.05 10.59
CA ASP A 95 35.43 0.05 9.13
C ASP A 95 34.43 -0.93 8.51
N THR A 96 34.33 -2.14 9.07
CA THR A 96 33.34 -3.15 8.66
C THR A 96 31.92 -2.69 8.98
N TRP A 97 31.69 -2.18 10.20
CA TRP A 97 30.39 -1.62 10.59
C TRP A 97 29.96 -0.45 9.69
N ARG A 98 30.89 0.46 9.36
CA ARG A 98 30.61 1.60 8.47
C ARG A 98 30.29 1.17 7.05
N ARG A 99 30.94 0.12 6.53
CA ARG A 99 30.60 -0.45 5.22
C ARG A 99 29.21 -1.07 5.26
N TRP A 100 28.94 -1.94 6.25
CA TRP A 100 27.63 -2.53 6.45
C TRP A 100 26.50 -1.49 6.54
N ALA A 101 26.70 -0.42 7.32
CA ALA A 101 25.70 0.62 7.49
C ALA A 101 25.35 1.31 6.16
N ARG A 102 26.34 1.51 5.27
CA ARG A 102 26.11 2.10 3.94
C ARG A 102 25.34 1.15 3.03
N ASP A 103 25.63 -0.13 3.09
CA ASP A 103 24.92 -1.15 2.31
C ASP A 103 23.48 -1.26 2.79
N GLU A 104 23.26 -1.26 4.11
CA GLU A 104 21.94 -1.29 4.74
C GLU A 104 21.10 -0.05 4.38
N GLU A 105 21.70 1.15 4.33
CA GLU A 105 21.04 2.35 3.80
C GLU A 105 20.56 2.17 2.36
N LEU A 106 21.37 1.56 1.50
CA LEU A 106 21.03 1.33 0.09
C LEU A 106 19.91 0.29 -0.08
N LYS A 107 19.90 -0.79 0.73
CA LYS A 107 18.79 -1.74 0.77
C LYS A 107 17.48 -1.06 1.11
N ARG A 108 17.48 -0.22 2.15
CA ARG A 108 16.29 0.54 2.57
C ARG A 108 15.81 1.50 1.48
N ILE A 109 16.72 2.13 0.74
CA ILE A 109 16.36 2.94 -0.44
C ILE A 109 15.69 2.09 -1.51
N ALA A 110 16.18 0.87 -1.78
CA ALA A 110 15.56 -0.03 -2.76
C ALA A 110 14.12 -0.40 -2.38
N LEU A 111 13.86 -0.64 -1.08
CA LEU A 111 12.52 -0.93 -0.55
C LEU A 111 11.59 0.29 -0.65
N VAL A 112 12.09 1.50 -0.33
CA VAL A 112 11.31 2.74 -0.47
C VAL A 112 11.00 3.06 -1.95
N LEU A 113 11.95 2.82 -2.86
CA LEU A 113 11.71 2.94 -4.30
C LEU A 113 10.57 2.03 -4.75
N PHE A 114 10.54 0.79 -4.25
CA PHE A 114 9.46 -0.15 -4.54
C PHE A 114 8.10 0.35 -4.05
N ILE A 115 8.03 0.87 -2.82
CA ILE A 115 6.81 1.46 -2.25
C ILE A 115 6.36 2.69 -3.05
N HIS A 116 7.28 3.58 -3.44
CA HIS A 116 6.95 4.75 -4.26
C HIS A 116 6.45 4.36 -5.66
N ASP A 117 7.02 3.33 -6.28
CA ASP A 117 6.58 2.84 -7.59
C ASP A 117 5.12 2.37 -7.53
N ALA A 118 4.78 1.62 -6.48
CA ALA A 118 3.39 1.20 -6.22
C ALA A 118 2.46 2.39 -6.00
N GLU A 119 2.89 3.38 -5.21
CA GLU A 119 2.08 4.56 -4.91
C GLU A 119 1.84 5.44 -6.13
N ILE A 120 2.87 5.65 -6.96
CA ILE A 120 2.77 6.41 -8.22
C ILE A 120 1.83 5.68 -9.19
N SER A 121 2.01 4.38 -9.38
CA SER A 121 1.12 3.55 -10.22
C SER A 121 -0.34 3.68 -9.79
N ALA A 122 -0.62 3.62 -8.48
CA ALA A 122 -1.97 3.75 -7.95
C ALA A 122 -2.55 5.17 -8.02
N LEU A 123 -1.74 6.23 -7.93
CA LEU A 123 -2.21 7.62 -8.07
C LEU A 123 -2.57 7.96 -9.52
N PHE A 124 -1.85 7.40 -10.49
CA PHE A 124 -2.01 7.71 -11.91
C PHE A 124 -2.78 6.66 -12.71
N HIS A 125 -3.21 5.56 -12.07
CA HIS A 125 -3.86 4.42 -12.73
C HIS A 125 -3.06 3.87 -13.93
N HIS A 126 -1.74 3.79 -13.81
CA HIS A 126 -0.86 3.24 -14.85
C HIS A 126 -0.04 2.07 -14.33
N ASP A 127 0.58 1.30 -15.22
CA ASP A 127 1.44 0.18 -14.85
C ASP A 127 2.67 0.62 -14.03
N PRO A 128 3.08 -0.14 -13.00
CA PRO A 128 4.31 0.14 -12.26
C PRO A 128 5.55 -0.04 -13.13
N ILE A 129 6.64 0.67 -12.81
CA ILE A 129 7.92 0.55 -13.54
C ILE A 129 8.68 -0.71 -13.11
N LEU A 130 8.46 -1.16 -11.87
CA LEU A 130 8.98 -2.41 -11.35
C LEU A 130 7.99 -3.54 -11.55
N ARG A 131 8.50 -4.76 -11.72
CA ARG A 131 7.68 -5.97 -11.65
C ARG A 131 7.53 -6.37 -10.18
N HIS A 132 6.37 -6.08 -9.60
CA HIS A 132 6.14 -6.26 -8.15
C HIS A 132 5.96 -7.73 -7.72
N ASN A 133 5.61 -8.61 -8.65
CA ASN A 133 5.35 -10.03 -8.45
C ASN A 133 6.58 -10.95 -8.59
N VAL A 134 7.62 -10.53 -9.33
CA VAL A 134 8.76 -11.39 -9.71
C VAL A 134 10.08 -10.91 -9.11
N ARG A 135 10.14 -9.66 -8.64
CA ARG A 135 11.40 -9.06 -8.22
C ARG A 135 11.82 -9.52 -6.82
N SER A 136 12.97 -10.18 -6.74
CA SER A 136 13.70 -10.32 -5.48
C SER A 136 14.09 -8.92 -4.96
N LEU A 137 13.73 -8.64 -3.72
CA LEU A 137 14.07 -7.41 -3.01
C LEU A 137 15.08 -7.73 -1.90
N PRO A 138 16.02 -6.82 -1.63
CA PRO A 138 16.93 -7.00 -0.50
C PRO A 138 16.16 -6.95 0.81
N THR A 139 16.53 -7.79 1.77
CA THR A 139 15.93 -7.75 3.12
C THR A 139 16.65 -6.72 3.99
N ALA A 140 15.91 -5.74 4.53
CA ALA A 140 16.43 -4.81 5.52
C ALA A 140 16.63 -5.52 6.87
N SER A 141 17.71 -5.19 7.56
CA SER A 141 17.96 -5.63 8.94
C SER A 141 17.00 -4.97 9.94
N SER A 142 16.88 -5.56 11.13
CA SER A 142 16.11 -5.01 12.26
C SER A 142 16.49 -3.55 12.57
N ALA A 143 15.56 -2.74 13.08
CA ALA A 143 15.87 -1.37 13.46
C ALA A 143 16.78 -1.31 14.68
N GLU A 144 16.77 -2.31 15.58
CA GLU A 144 17.75 -2.38 16.67
C GLU A 144 19.18 -2.55 16.14
N LEU A 145 19.36 -3.37 15.09
CA LEU A 145 20.66 -3.54 14.47
C LEU A 145 21.08 -2.28 13.70
N PHE A 146 20.16 -1.67 12.94
CA PHE A 146 20.40 -0.43 12.20
C PHE A 146 20.70 0.77 13.11
N SER A 147 20.05 0.83 14.27
CA SER A 147 20.21 1.90 15.25
C SER A 147 21.32 1.63 16.27
N ALA A 148 22.19 0.64 16.04
CA ALA A 148 23.32 0.36 16.91
C ALA A 148 24.27 1.58 16.98
N PRO A 149 24.57 2.12 18.18
CA PRO A 149 25.30 3.39 18.30
C PRO A 149 26.82 3.24 18.13
N THR A 150 27.35 2.01 18.21
CA THR A 150 28.78 1.73 18.07
C THR A 150 29.03 0.42 17.34
N ALA A 151 30.22 0.28 16.75
CA ALA A 151 30.63 -0.94 16.05
C ALA A 151 30.58 -2.20 16.94
N THR A 152 30.94 -2.09 18.21
CA THR A 152 30.92 -3.19 19.17
C THR A 152 29.49 -3.66 19.49
N ILE A 153 28.57 -2.70 19.70
CA ILE A 153 27.15 -3.02 19.94
C ILE A 153 26.54 -3.63 18.68
N TRP A 154 26.85 -3.06 17.51
CA TRP A 154 26.42 -3.59 16.22
C TRP A 154 26.88 -5.04 16.04
N ALA A 155 28.17 -5.34 16.25
CA ALA A 155 28.71 -6.68 16.07
C ALA A 155 28.06 -7.71 17.00
N THR A 156 27.77 -7.30 18.24
CA THR A 156 27.07 -8.15 19.22
C THR A 156 25.65 -8.49 18.75
N ARG A 157 24.89 -7.47 18.32
CA ARG A 157 23.52 -7.64 17.80
C ARG A 157 23.52 -8.44 16.50
N TYR A 158 24.43 -8.13 15.58
CA TYR A 158 24.60 -8.82 14.31
C TYR A 158 24.82 -10.32 14.51
N LYS A 159 25.77 -10.71 15.37
CA LYS A 159 26.04 -12.11 15.71
C LYS A 159 24.82 -12.80 16.35
N ALA A 160 24.04 -12.09 17.15
CA ALA A 160 22.81 -12.63 17.74
C ALA A 160 21.74 -12.89 16.68
N GLU A 161 21.47 -11.91 15.82
CA GLU A 161 20.47 -12.01 14.73
C GLU A 161 20.84 -13.12 13.74
N GLN A 162 22.13 -13.28 13.40
CA GLN A 162 22.59 -14.39 12.55
C GLN A 162 22.37 -15.76 13.20
N ARG A 163 22.64 -15.89 14.52
CA ARG A 163 22.38 -17.14 15.26
C ARG A 163 20.89 -17.48 15.29
N ASP A 164 20.03 -16.48 15.46
CA ASP A 164 18.58 -16.70 15.51
C ASP A 164 18.02 -17.07 14.12
N ARG A 165 18.52 -16.45 13.04
CA ARG A 165 18.18 -16.84 11.67
C ARG A 165 18.57 -18.29 11.36
N LEU A 166 19.78 -18.71 11.75
CA LEU A 166 20.23 -20.10 11.57
C LEU A 166 19.36 -21.09 12.34
N ARG A 167 18.95 -20.75 13.58
CA ARG A 167 18.03 -21.58 14.38
C ARG A 167 16.67 -21.74 13.71
N GLN A 168 16.10 -20.65 13.18
CA GLN A 168 14.81 -20.69 12.48
C GLN A 168 14.89 -21.52 11.19
N ALA A 169 15.94 -21.36 10.39
CA ALA A 169 16.16 -22.15 9.19
C ALA A 169 16.25 -23.66 9.47
N ASN A 170 16.94 -24.03 10.56
CA ASN A 170 17.03 -25.43 10.99
C ASN A 170 15.68 -25.98 11.49
N GLN A 171 14.87 -25.18 12.19
CA GLN A 171 13.55 -25.61 12.66
C GLN A 171 12.58 -25.88 11.49
N LEU A 172 12.60 -25.03 10.46
CA LEU A 172 11.83 -25.25 9.22
C LEU A 172 12.26 -26.53 8.49
N SER A 173 13.57 -26.83 8.50
CA SER A 173 14.11 -28.02 7.85
C SER A 173 13.81 -29.32 8.61
N THR A 174 13.47 -29.25 9.91
CA THR A 174 13.18 -30.43 10.76
C THR A 174 11.67 -30.68 10.94
N GLY A 175 10.83 -29.82 10.35
CA GLY A 175 9.37 -30.00 10.32
C GLY A 175 8.98 -31.15 9.40
N SER A 176 8.85 -32.35 9.98
CA SER A 176 8.40 -33.63 9.40
C SER A 176 7.49 -33.51 8.17
N PHE A 177 8.04 -33.83 7.00
CA PHE A 177 7.27 -34.41 5.90
C PHE A 177 6.75 -35.78 6.37
N THR A 178 5.46 -35.87 6.72
CA THR A 178 4.78 -37.17 6.59
C THR A 178 4.52 -37.38 5.10
N GLU A 179 5.41 -38.13 4.46
CA GLU A 179 5.23 -38.64 3.10
C GLU A 179 3.86 -39.33 2.99
N LYS A 180 2.93 -38.69 2.27
CA LYS A 180 1.91 -39.42 1.53
C LYS A 180 2.30 -39.34 0.07
N GLU A 181 2.69 -40.48 -0.47
CA GLU A 181 2.84 -40.72 -1.89
C GLU A 181 1.59 -40.25 -2.64
N ALA A 182 1.77 -39.36 -3.62
CA ALA A 182 0.89 -39.26 -4.79
C ALA A 182 1.65 -38.60 -5.95
N ASP A 183 1.41 -39.21 -7.11
CA ASP A 183 2.04 -39.10 -8.42
C ASP A 183 2.56 -37.74 -8.93
N SER A 184 3.58 -37.92 -9.77
CA SER A 184 4.21 -36.96 -10.66
C SER A 184 3.22 -36.16 -11.53
N ASP A 185 3.36 -34.84 -11.50
CA ASP A 185 3.42 -34.08 -12.76
C ASP A 185 4.31 -32.84 -12.58
N VAL A 186 5.36 -32.77 -13.39
CA VAL A 186 6.42 -31.76 -13.32
C VAL A 186 6.05 -30.62 -14.26
N SER A 187 5.66 -29.47 -13.71
CA SER A 187 5.74 -28.20 -14.43
C SER A 187 6.26 -27.10 -13.51
N ASN A 188 7.43 -26.57 -13.88
CA ASN A 188 8.21 -25.51 -13.24
C ASN A 188 7.35 -24.43 -12.55
N ALA A 189 7.33 -24.47 -11.22
CA ALA A 189 6.99 -23.30 -10.40
C ALA A 189 8.31 -22.71 -9.91
N ASP A 190 8.53 -21.43 -10.25
CA ASP A 190 9.66 -20.62 -9.83
C ASP A 190 9.92 -20.74 -8.32
N LEU A 191 11.20 -20.70 -7.96
CA LEU A 191 11.74 -20.72 -6.61
C LEU A 191 11.20 -19.54 -5.76
N GLN A 192 9.99 -19.66 -5.25
CA GLN A 192 9.53 -18.92 -4.07
C GLN A 192 9.49 -19.92 -2.92
N THR A 193 10.44 -19.79 -2.01
CA THR A 193 10.46 -20.50 -0.73
C THR A 193 9.11 -20.32 -0.03
N PRO A 194 8.52 -21.38 0.55
CA PRO A 194 7.25 -21.27 1.26
C PRO A 194 7.33 -20.21 2.36
N LEU A 195 6.46 -19.20 2.26
CA LEU A 195 6.28 -18.11 3.22
C LEU A 195 5.65 -18.64 4.52
N THR A 196 6.38 -19.34 5.38
CA THR A 196 5.79 -19.91 6.61
C THR A 196 6.45 -19.53 7.92
N ALA A 197 7.58 -18.80 7.93
CA ALA A 197 8.08 -18.21 9.17
C ALA A 197 8.62 -16.81 8.97
N TRP A 198 8.01 -15.85 9.66
CA TRP A 198 8.58 -14.53 9.82
C TRP A 198 9.67 -14.61 10.88
N PRO A 199 10.87 -14.07 10.61
CA PRO A 199 11.75 -13.72 11.70
C PRO A 199 10.99 -12.79 12.65
N ALA A 200 11.01 -13.07 13.95
CA ALA A 200 10.36 -12.25 14.98
C ALA A 200 10.86 -10.78 15.05
N GLN A 201 11.77 -10.39 14.14
CA GLN A 201 12.51 -9.13 14.09
C GLN A 201 12.51 -8.55 12.67
N ASP A 202 11.49 -8.85 11.85
CA ASP A 202 11.39 -8.32 10.49
C ASP A 202 11.07 -6.81 10.53
N HIS A 203 12.00 -6.03 9.97
CA HIS A 203 11.87 -4.58 9.85
C HIS A 203 10.61 -4.16 9.09
N MET A 204 9.94 -3.08 9.52
CA MET A 204 8.69 -2.58 8.90
C MET A 204 8.73 -2.49 7.37
N LEU A 205 9.83 -2.03 6.77
CA LEU A 205 9.92 -1.93 5.30
C LEU A 205 9.81 -3.30 4.60
N ASN A 206 10.26 -4.38 5.22
CA ASN A 206 10.11 -5.74 4.68
C ASN A 206 8.63 -6.14 4.68
N ILE A 207 7.91 -5.84 5.77
CA ILE A 207 6.46 -6.08 5.89
C ILE A 207 5.68 -5.27 4.87
N TYR A 208 6.01 -3.98 4.76
CA TYR A 208 5.34 -3.03 3.88
C TYR A 208 5.54 -3.42 2.41
N THR A 209 6.76 -3.69 1.97
CA THR A 209 7.03 -4.05 0.56
C THR A 209 6.31 -5.32 0.12
N ARG A 210 6.19 -6.34 0.98
CA ARG A 210 5.41 -7.55 0.67
C ARG A 210 3.95 -7.24 0.33
N LEU A 211 3.29 -6.42 1.15
CA LEU A 211 1.89 -6.04 0.90
C LEU A 211 1.76 -5.06 -0.28
N SER A 212 2.66 -4.07 -0.33
CA SER A 212 2.67 -3.04 -1.38
C SER A 212 2.92 -3.62 -2.77
N GLY A 213 3.48 -4.82 -2.89
CA GLY A 213 3.69 -5.50 -4.17
C GLY A 213 2.45 -6.19 -4.73
N ILE A 214 1.45 -6.50 -3.90
CA ILE A 214 0.24 -7.21 -4.34
C ILE A 214 -0.68 -6.27 -5.13
N SER A 215 -0.92 -5.05 -4.63
CA SER A 215 -1.82 -4.07 -5.27
C SER A 215 -1.42 -3.73 -6.72
N PRO A 216 -0.17 -3.36 -7.05
CA PRO A 216 0.23 -3.11 -8.43
C PRO A 216 0.14 -4.35 -9.33
N SER A 217 0.31 -5.54 -8.77
CA SER A 217 0.15 -6.80 -9.52
C SER A 217 -1.31 -7.03 -9.94
N ILE A 218 -2.28 -6.59 -9.13
CA ILE A 218 -3.72 -6.59 -9.49
C ILE A 218 -3.97 -5.64 -10.68
N ILE A 219 -3.45 -4.41 -10.60
CA ILE A 219 -3.61 -3.38 -11.64
C ILE A 219 -3.00 -3.86 -12.96
N GLU A 220 -1.75 -4.33 -12.92
CA GLU A 220 -1.04 -4.84 -14.10
C GLU A 220 -1.81 -6.02 -14.73
N ALA A 221 -2.30 -6.96 -13.90
CA ALA A 221 -3.08 -8.08 -14.39
C ALA A 221 -4.40 -7.66 -15.05
N ARG A 222 -5.05 -6.62 -14.52
CA ARG A 222 -6.26 -6.04 -15.09
C ARG A 222 -5.98 -5.40 -16.44
N HIS A 223 -4.97 -4.53 -16.54
CA HIS A 223 -4.60 -3.87 -17.80
C HIS A 223 -4.18 -4.86 -18.90
N MET A 224 -3.52 -5.97 -18.52
CA MET A 224 -3.16 -7.03 -19.47
C MET A 224 -4.34 -7.98 -19.80
N GLY A 225 -5.52 -7.79 -19.20
CA GLY A 225 -6.67 -8.69 -19.38
C GLY A 225 -6.43 -10.11 -18.84
N CYS A 226 -5.48 -10.27 -17.91
CA CYS A 226 -5.11 -11.57 -17.34
C CYS A 226 -5.54 -11.77 -15.88
N LEU A 227 -6.32 -10.83 -15.32
CA LEU A 227 -7.00 -10.96 -14.02
C LEU A 227 -8.20 -11.93 -14.14
N THR A 228 -7.90 -13.19 -14.43
CA THR A 228 -8.88 -14.28 -14.46
C THR A 228 -9.26 -14.71 -13.04
N ARG A 229 -10.37 -15.42 -12.86
CA ARG A 229 -10.79 -15.93 -11.54
C ARG A 229 -9.69 -16.73 -10.81
N PRO A 230 -8.95 -17.66 -11.43
CA PRO A 230 -7.84 -18.35 -10.76
C PRO A 230 -6.72 -17.39 -10.34
N HIS A 231 -6.43 -16.37 -11.15
CA HIS A 231 -5.40 -15.39 -10.81
C HIS A 231 -5.83 -14.49 -9.65
N ALA A 232 -7.09 -14.04 -9.65
CA ALA A 232 -7.67 -13.30 -8.54
C ALA A 232 -7.61 -14.12 -7.24
N GLN A 233 -7.99 -15.41 -7.27
CA GLN A 233 -7.91 -16.31 -6.12
C GLN A 233 -6.48 -16.49 -5.59
N LYS A 234 -5.47 -16.49 -6.47
CA LYS A 234 -4.07 -16.50 -6.05
C LYS A 234 -3.72 -15.22 -5.28
N LEU A 235 -4.09 -14.06 -5.80
CA LEU A 235 -3.84 -12.77 -5.16
C LEU A 235 -4.59 -12.64 -3.83
N GLU A 236 -5.81 -13.18 -3.72
CA GLU A 236 -6.55 -13.30 -2.46
C GLU A 236 -5.79 -14.16 -1.45
N SER A 237 -5.30 -15.33 -1.89
CA SER A 237 -4.49 -16.22 -1.06
C SER A 237 -3.22 -15.53 -0.58
N ASP A 238 -2.57 -14.73 -1.42
CA ASP A 238 -1.37 -13.97 -1.04
C ASP A 238 -1.70 -12.90 0.02
N LEU A 239 -2.85 -12.21 -0.09
CA LEU A 239 -3.33 -11.24 0.90
C LEU A 239 -3.70 -11.91 2.23
N VAL A 240 -4.37 -13.06 2.20
CA VAL A 240 -4.72 -13.86 3.38
C VAL A 240 -3.46 -14.40 4.06
N SER A 241 -2.52 -14.93 3.26
CA SER A 241 -1.21 -15.40 3.74
C SER A 241 -0.44 -14.28 4.43
N TRP A 242 -0.39 -13.09 3.82
CA TRP A 242 0.22 -11.91 4.44
C TRP A 242 -0.44 -11.60 5.79
N TYR A 243 -1.76 -11.58 5.86
CA TYR A 243 -2.50 -11.27 7.09
C TYR A 243 -2.21 -12.27 8.20
N ILE A 244 -2.23 -13.57 7.92
CA ILE A 244 -1.99 -14.61 8.94
C ILE A 244 -0.59 -14.49 9.51
N SER A 245 0.37 -14.17 8.64
CA SER A 245 1.78 -14.33 8.90
C SER A 245 2.45 -13.06 9.45
N VAL A 246 1.93 -11.87 9.16
CA VAL A 246 2.48 -10.59 9.65
C VAL A 246 2.45 -10.48 11.19
N PRO A 247 3.43 -9.85 11.87
CA PRO A 247 3.39 -9.69 13.32
C PRO A 247 2.19 -8.85 13.81
N GLY A 248 1.64 -9.19 14.99
CA GLY A 248 0.47 -8.54 15.60
C GLY A 248 0.50 -7.00 15.63
N PRO A 249 1.61 -6.34 16.01
CA PRO A 249 1.69 -4.87 16.06
C PRO A 249 1.44 -4.16 14.72
N PHE A 250 1.65 -4.83 13.58
CA PHE A 250 1.35 -4.26 12.26
C PHE A 250 -0.09 -4.54 11.81
N ARG A 251 -0.85 -5.32 12.60
CA ARG A 251 -2.29 -5.58 12.42
C ARG A 251 -3.14 -4.77 13.39
N GLU A 252 -2.64 -4.46 14.58
CA GLU A 252 -3.44 -3.82 15.64
C GLU A 252 -3.33 -2.28 15.65
N LEU A 253 -4.40 -1.60 16.07
CA LEU A 253 -4.33 -0.19 16.45
C LEU A 253 -4.01 -0.05 17.95
N GLY A 254 -3.10 0.87 18.27
CA GLY A 254 -2.97 1.39 19.64
C GLY A 254 -2.01 0.64 20.56
N THR A 255 -1.36 -0.45 20.12
CA THR A 255 -0.30 -1.14 20.87
C THR A 255 1.12 -0.65 20.52
N THR A 256 1.24 0.57 19.97
CA THR A 256 2.53 1.17 19.57
C THR A 256 3.44 1.52 20.75
N SER A 257 2.94 1.47 21.99
CA SER A 257 3.71 1.69 23.23
C SER A 257 4.86 0.69 23.41
N MET A 258 4.76 -0.52 22.84
CA MET A 258 5.66 -1.64 23.14
C MET A 258 6.68 -1.95 22.05
N GLN A 259 6.63 -1.30 20.89
CA GLN A 259 7.56 -1.60 19.78
C GLN A 259 8.10 -0.31 19.13
N PRO A 260 9.44 -0.12 19.07
CA PRO A 260 10.05 1.03 18.40
C PRO A 260 9.73 1.15 16.90
N GLU A 261 9.35 0.04 16.26
CA GLU A 261 9.34 -0.10 14.80
C GLU A 261 7.96 -0.05 14.13
N ALA A 262 6.87 -0.17 14.88
CA ALA A 262 5.51 -0.21 14.34
C ALA A 262 4.72 1.07 14.72
N PRO A 263 5.04 2.25 14.19
CA PRO A 263 4.28 3.48 14.41
C PRO A 263 2.87 3.45 13.80
N PHE A 264 2.58 2.53 12.88
CA PHE A 264 1.28 2.42 12.21
C PHE A 264 0.92 0.99 11.80
N THR A 265 -0.39 0.73 11.69
CA THR A 265 -0.96 -0.51 11.15
C THR A 265 -0.87 -0.54 9.63
N MET A 266 -0.67 -1.74 9.06
CA MET A 266 -0.69 -2.00 7.62
C MET A 266 -2.05 -2.50 7.12
N LEU A 267 -3.01 -2.72 8.01
CA LEU A 267 -4.37 -3.11 7.63
C LEU A 267 -5.09 -2.17 6.65
N PRO A 268 -4.92 -0.83 6.69
CA PRO A 268 -5.57 0.04 5.71
C PRO A 268 -5.16 -0.32 4.28
N LEU A 269 -3.87 -0.62 4.05
CA LEU A 269 -3.37 -1.05 2.74
C LEU A 269 -3.89 -2.43 2.35
N TRP A 270 -4.10 -3.30 3.33
CA TRP A 270 -4.64 -4.65 3.11
C TRP A 270 -6.10 -4.58 2.65
N HIS A 271 -6.95 -3.81 3.33
CA HIS A 271 -8.32 -3.56 2.87
C HIS A 271 -8.35 -2.87 1.49
N TYR A 272 -7.46 -1.90 1.26
CA TYR A 272 -7.34 -1.27 -0.05
C TYR A 272 -6.97 -2.26 -1.16
N SER A 273 -6.16 -3.28 -0.88
CA SER A 273 -5.80 -4.30 -1.87
C SER A 273 -7.01 -5.14 -2.29
N PHE A 274 -7.93 -5.43 -1.37
CA PHE A 274 -9.22 -6.06 -1.70
C PHE A 274 -10.16 -5.13 -2.47
N ILE A 275 -10.18 -3.83 -2.14
CA ILE A 275 -10.89 -2.82 -2.95
C ILE A 275 -10.36 -2.86 -4.38
N GLN A 276 -9.04 -2.82 -4.56
CA GLN A 276 -8.42 -2.93 -5.89
C GLN A 276 -8.72 -4.25 -6.60
N LEU A 277 -8.90 -5.35 -5.88
CA LEU A 277 -9.25 -6.64 -6.47
C LEU A 277 -10.69 -6.67 -6.98
N THR A 278 -11.61 -6.03 -6.24
CA THR A 278 -13.07 -6.09 -6.44
C THR A 278 -13.62 -4.90 -7.24
N ALA A 279 -12.82 -3.87 -7.48
CA ALA A 279 -13.20 -2.70 -8.25
C ALA A 279 -12.07 -2.24 -9.16
N ASP A 280 -12.43 -1.85 -10.39
CA ASP A 280 -11.56 -1.11 -11.28
C ASP A 280 -11.66 0.38 -10.96
N LEU A 281 -10.80 0.84 -10.04
CA LEU A 281 -10.82 2.22 -9.56
C LEU A 281 -10.62 3.25 -10.67
N ASP A 282 -9.86 2.94 -11.71
CA ASP A 282 -9.68 3.86 -12.84
C ASP A 282 -11.01 4.10 -13.55
N THR A 283 -11.71 3.01 -13.88
CA THR A 283 -13.03 3.08 -14.52
C THR A 283 -14.09 3.71 -13.60
N LEU A 284 -14.06 3.45 -12.29
CA LEU A 284 -14.97 4.11 -11.34
C LEU A 284 -14.71 5.61 -11.22
N GLU A 285 -13.45 6.05 -11.20
CA GLU A 285 -13.09 7.48 -11.20
C GLU A 285 -13.52 8.17 -12.50
N LEU A 286 -13.36 7.51 -13.65
CA LEU A 286 -13.92 7.98 -14.91
C LEU A 286 -15.45 8.12 -14.81
N ALA A 287 -16.14 7.13 -14.23
CA ALA A 287 -17.60 7.10 -14.12
C ALA A 287 -18.18 8.24 -13.26
N ILE A 288 -17.37 8.80 -12.35
CA ILE A 288 -17.75 9.94 -11.50
C ILE A 288 -17.21 11.28 -12.02
N GLY A 289 -16.60 11.30 -13.22
CA GLY A 289 -16.25 12.51 -13.94
C GLY A 289 -14.80 12.98 -13.81
N ARG A 290 -13.84 12.08 -13.52
CA ARG A 290 -12.39 12.42 -13.48
C ARG A 290 -11.93 13.18 -14.73
N GLU A 291 -12.43 12.82 -15.91
CA GLU A 291 -12.08 13.46 -17.20
C GLU A 291 -13.12 14.48 -17.70
N GLY A 292 -14.05 14.87 -16.84
CA GLY A 292 -15.11 15.83 -17.13
C GLY A 292 -16.50 15.19 -17.23
N ALA A 293 -17.48 15.96 -17.69
CA ALA A 293 -18.89 15.58 -17.63
C ALA A 293 -19.33 14.53 -18.66
N THR A 294 -18.52 14.25 -19.67
CA THR A 294 -18.86 13.28 -20.72
C THR A 294 -18.35 11.90 -20.32
N ILE A 295 -19.26 11.00 -19.96
CA ILE A 295 -18.95 9.63 -19.57
C ILE A 295 -19.17 8.70 -20.77
N SER A 296 -18.20 7.84 -21.07
CA SER A 296 -18.34 6.86 -22.16
C SER A 296 -19.37 5.77 -21.82
N ASP A 297 -20.00 5.19 -22.85
CA ASP A 297 -20.98 4.12 -22.66
C ASP A 297 -20.36 2.89 -21.99
N SER A 298 -19.11 2.54 -22.32
CA SER A 298 -18.37 1.45 -21.68
C SER A 298 -18.11 1.71 -20.19
N THR A 299 -17.75 2.95 -19.83
CA THR A 299 -17.53 3.33 -18.43
C THR A 299 -18.83 3.25 -17.62
N ARG A 300 -19.93 3.76 -18.19
CA ARG A 300 -21.26 3.68 -17.56
C ARG A 300 -21.71 2.23 -17.40
N SER A 301 -21.57 1.43 -18.45
CA SER A 301 -21.93 0.01 -18.44
C SER A 301 -21.14 -0.75 -17.38
N TYR A 302 -19.84 -0.49 -17.25
CA TYR A 302 -19.03 -1.05 -16.18
C TYR A 302 -19.56 -0.66 -14.79
N ALA A 303 -19.79 0.64 -14.53
CA ALA A 303 -20.26 1.11 -13.24
C ALA A 303 -21.60 0.46 -12.82
N LEU A 304 -22.57 0.37 -13.74
CA LEU A 304 -23.84 -0.31 -13.50
C LEU A 304 -23.64 -1.80 -13.20
N SER A 305 -22.83 -2.49 -14.02
CA SER A 305 -22.55 -3.91 -13.83
C SER A 305 -21.81 -4.19 -12.51
N TRP A 306 -20.93 -3.29 -12.09
CA TRP A 306 -20.21 -3.39 -10.84
C TRP A 306 -21.15 -3.20 -9.64
N VAL A 307 -21.99 -2.16 -9.65
CA VAL A 307 -22.98 -1.93 -8.58
C VAL A 307 -23.88 -3.14 -8.38
N ALA A 308 -24.35 -3.77 -9.46
CA ALA A 308 -25.18 -4.97 -9.41
C ALA A 308 -24.45 -6.25 -8.96
N SER A 309 -23.12 -6.23 -8.88
CA SER A 309 -22.31 -7.43 -8.60
C SER A 309 -22.10 -7.70 -7.10
N PRO A 310 -21.79 -8.95 -6.69
CA PRO A 310 -21.33 -9.25 -5.33
C PRO A 310 -20.03 -8.52 -4.95
N ASP A 311 -19.20 -8.19 -5.94
CA ASP A 311 -17.92 -7.51 -5.74
C ASP A 311 -18.11 -6.07 -5.24
N SER A 312 -19.21 -5.38 -5.58
CA SER A 312 -19.49 -4.06 -4.99
C SER A 312 -19.70 -4.15 -3.48
N LYS A 313 -20.52 -5.11 -3.02
CA LYS A 313 -20.78 -5.33 -1.59
C LYS A 313 -19.50 -5.70 -0.85
N ARG A 314 -18.67 -6.58 -1.43
CA ARG A 314 -17.36 -6.95 -0.87
C ARG A 314 -16.43 -5.74 -0.82
N CYS A 315 -16.35 -4.95 -1.90
CA CYS A 315 -15.58 -3.71 -1.94
C CYS A 315 -16.02 -2.73 -0.85
N LEU A 316 -17.33 -2.50 -0.69
CA LEU A 316 -17.89 -1.57 0.28
C LEU A 316 -17.70 -2.04 1.72
N LEU A 317 -17.70 -3.36 1.98
CA LEU A 317 -17.31 -3.91 3.27
C LEU A 317 -15.86 -3.55 3.62
N HIS A 318 -14.92 -3.72 2.68
CA HIS A 318 -13.52 -3.34 2.90
C HIS A 318 -13.36 -1.82 3.05
N ALA A 319 -14.13 -1.01 2.32
CA ALA A 319 -14.17 0.44 2.48
C ALA A 319 -14.67 0.86 3.87
N LEU A 320 -15.71 0.20 4.39
CA LEU A 320 -16.25 0.44 5.73
C LEU A 320 -15.28 0.00 6.84
N LEU A 321 -14.67 -1.17 6.71
CA LEU A 321 -13.66 -1.66 7.65
C LEU A 321 -12.46 -0.71 7.70
N LEU A 322 -11.99 -0.23 6.54
CA LEU A 322 -10.95 0.79 6.44
C LEU A 322 -11.37 2.10 7.12
N GLN A 323 -12.60 2.56 6.89
CA GLN A 323 -13.13 3.76 7.53
C GLN A 323 -13.15 3.63 9.06
N ASN A 324 -13.67 2.52 9.57
CA ASN A 324 -13.75 2.24 11.01
C ASN A 324 -12.35 2.22 11.61
N LEU A 325 -11.43 1.53 10.96
CA LEU A 325 -10.03 1.45 11.33
C LEU A 325 -9.39 2.85 11.46
N MET A 326 -9.63 3.71 10.48
CA MET A 326 -9.04 5.06 10.44
C MET A 326 -9.74 6.05 11.39
N THR A 327 -10.98 5.76 11.81
CA THR A 327 -11.74 6.61 12.74
C THR A 327 -11.17 6.56 14.16
N ALA A 328 -10.63 5.42 14.62
CA ALA A 328 -10.03 5.33 15.95
C ALA A 328 -8.53 5.61 16.01
N VAL A 329 -7.87 5.97 14.90
CA VAL A 329 -6.49 6.42 14.98
C VAL A 329 -6.43 7.77 15.70
N ASN A 330 -5.55 7.86 16.70
CA ASN A 330 -5.36 9.10 17.47
C ASN A 330 -4.81 10.24 16.61
N MET A 331 -5.23 11.48 16.90
CA MET A 331 -4.64 12.70 16.33
C MET A 331 -3.14 12.76 16.63
N GLY A 332 -2.31 12.96 15.61
CA GLY A 332 -0.86 13.01 15.73
C GLY A 332 -0.12 11.70 15.48
N SER A 333 -0.82 10.63 15.09
CA SER A 333 -0.19 9.37 14.66
C SER A 333 0.57 9.55 13.35
N PHE A 334 1.62 8.76 13.14
CA PHE A 334 2.32 8.69 11.85
C PHE A 334 1.46 7.88 10.87
N PHE A 335 1.37 8.34 9.62
CA PHE A 335 0.62 7.66 8.57
C PHE A 335 1.53 7.28 7.40
N PRO A 336 1.34 6.09 6.81
CA PRO A 336 1.95 5.75 5.53
C PRO A 336 1.63 6.76 4.43
N ILE A 337 2.50 6.84 3.42
CA ILE A 337 2.32 7.78 2.31
C ILE A 337 1.02 7.58 1.52
N HIS A 338 0.51 6.34 1.49
CA HIS A 338 -0.68 5.95 0.74
C HIS A 338 -2.00 6.27 1.45
N THR A 339 -1.97 6.66 2.74
CA THR A 339 -3.18 6.71 3.57
C THR A 339 -4.25 7.65 3.03
N ALA A 340 -3.85 8.81 2.50
CA ALA A 340 -4.80 9.75 1.90
C ALA A 340 -5.47 9.17 0.65
N ARG A 341 -4.68 8.54 -0.24
CA ARG A 341 -5.20 7.94 -1.47
C ARG A 341 -6.18 6.79 -1.18
N ILE A 342 -5.86 5.89 -0.26
CA ILE A 342 -6.75 4.75 0.03
C ILE A 342 -8.10 5.19 0.64
N LEU A 343 -8.09 6.25 1.47
CA LEU A 343 -9.32 6.85 2.01
C LEU A 343 -10.15 7.49 0.90
N PHE A 344 -9.49 8.16 -0.04
CA PHE A 344 -10.15 8.70 -1.21
C PHE A 344 -10.73 7.61 -2.11
N SER A 345 -10.00 6.53 -2.38
CA SER A 345 -10.51 5.40 -3.16
C SER A 345 -11.73 4.76 -2.49
N ALA A 346 -11.76 4.64 -1.17
CA ALA A 346 -12.94 4.20 -0.44
C ALA A 346 -14.14 5.16 -0.67
N ALA A 347 -13.89 6.47 -0.68
CA ALA A 347 -14.92 7.47 -0.96
C ALA A 347 -15.42 7.41 -2.41
N VAL A 348 -14.54 7.15 -3.38
CA VAL A 348 -14.89 6.92 -4.78
C VAL A 348 -15.84 5.72 -4.91
N CYS A 349 -15.53 4.59 -4.27
CA CYS A 349 -16.40 3.41 -4.31
C CYS A 349 -17.79 3.70 -3.74
N TRP A 350 -17.86 4.36 -2.57
CA TRP A 350 -19.12 4.76 -1.96
C TRP A 350 -19.92 5.72 -2.84
N TYR A 351 -19.26 6.74 -3.38
CA TYR A 351 -19.92 7.74 -4.23
C TYR A 351 -20.43 7.12 -5.54
N CYS A 352 -19.61 6.29 -6.20
CA CYS A 352 -20.00 5.60 -7.42
C CYS A 352 -21.20 4.68 -7.17
N TYR A 353 -21.20 3.91 -6.08
CA TYR A 353 -22.34 3.07 -5.71
C TYR A 353 -23.63 3.89 -5.55
N MET A 354 -23.59 4.97 -4.76
CA MET A 354 -24.76 5.84 -4.57
C MET A 354 -25.23 6.51 -5.87
N LEU A 355 -24.30 6.89 -6.74
CA LEU A 355 -24.60 7.57 -7.99
C LEU A 355 -25.31 6.66 -8.99
N TYR A 356 -24.92 5.38 -9.05
CA TYR A 356 -25.41 4.44 -10.06
C TYR A 356 -26.51 3.48 -9.58
N LEU A 357 -26.68 3.28 -8.26
CA LEU A 357 -27.71 2.40 -7.68
C LEU A 357 -29.14 2.64 -8.22
N PRO A 358 -29.65 3.89 -8.33
CA PRO A 358 -31.02 4.13 -8.80
C PRO A 358 -31.28 3.65 -10.23
N TYR A 359 -30.23 3.55 -11.05
CA TYR A 359 -30.36 3.12 -12.45
C TYR A 359 -30.39 1.59 -12.58
N VAL A 360 -29.75 0.87 -11.65
CA VAL A 360 -29.81 -0.60 -11.61
C VAL A 360 -31.22 -1.07 -11.23
N GLU A 361 -31.80 -0.47 -10.19
CA GLU A 361 -33.16 -0.80 -9.73
C GLU A 361 -34.23 -0.51 -10.81
N ALA A 362 -33.98 0.48 -11.68
CA ALA A 362 -34.85 0.79 -12.80
C ALA A 362 -34.77 -0.24 -13.95
N GLU A 363 -33.59 -0.82 -14.19
CA GLU A 363 -33.38 -1.86 -15.23
C GLU A 363 -33.86 -3.26 -14.78
N GLU A 364 -33.78 -3.58 -13.48
CA GLU A 364 -34.28 -4.85 -12.93
C GLU A 364 -35.80 -5.03 -13.08
N HIS A 365 -36.56 -3.94 -13.23
CA HIS A 365 -38.00 -4.00 -13.51
C HIS A 365 -38.32 -4.51 -14.95
N GLU A 366 -37.34 -4.56 -15.86
CA GLU A 366 -37.51 -5.08 -17.22
C GLU A 366 -36.92 -6.50 -17.44
N TRP A 367 -35.94 -6.93 -16.63
CA TRP A 367 -35.20 -8.18 -16.84
C TRP A 367 -35.28 -9.10 -15.61
N THR A 368 -36.26 -10.02 -15.59
CA THR A 368 -36.30 -11.11 -14.59
C THR A 368 -35.23 -12.17 -14.89
N PHE A 369 -34.00 -11.94 -14.43
CA PHE A 369 -32.94 -12.95 -14.53
C PHE A 369 -32.96 -13.93 -13.34
N SER A 370 -32.74 -15.20 -13.70
CA SER A 370 -32.67 -16.37 -12.83
C SER A 370 -31.68 -16.17 -11.67
N VAL A 371 -32.17 -16.41 -10.45
CA VAL A 371 -31.44 -16.39 -9.18
C VAL A 371 -30.27 -17.38 -9.22
N CYS A 372 -29.08 -16.90 -9.60
CA CYS A 372 -27.85 -17.50 -9.14
C CYS A 372 -27.67 -16.96 -7.71
N SER A 373 -27.74 -17.81 -6.69
CA SER A 373 -27.58 -17.35 -5.31
C SER A 373 -26.21 -16.71 -5.14
N ASP A 374 -26.18 -15.39 -4.99
CA ASP A 374 -24.96 -14.65 -4.74
C ASP A 374 -24.24 -15.22 -3.51
N PRO A 375 -22.92 -15.40 -3.56
CA PRO A 375 -22.16 -15.83 -2.39
C PRO A 375 -22.30 -14.78 -1.28
N SER A 376 -22.77 -15.23 -0.12
CA SER A 376 -22.82 -14.41 1.10
C SER A 376 -21.44 -13.85 1.43
N LEU A 377 -21.36 -12.63 1.97
CA LEU A 377 -20.07 -11.99 2.33
C LEU A 377 -19.23 -12.88 3.28
N GLU A 378 -19.89 -13.67 4.11
CA GLU A 378 -19.31 -14.61 5.05
C GLU A 378 -18.64 -15.83 4.40
N SER A 379 -18.82 -16.02 3.09
CA SER A 379 -18.20 -17.12 2.35
C SER A 379 -16.76 -16.81 1.95
N TYR A 380 -16.38 -15.53 1.87
CA TYR A 380 -15.05 -15.12 1.44
C TYR A 380 -13.98 -15.44 2.51
N PRO A 381 -12.78 -15.91 2.10
CA PRO A 381 -11.77 -16.41 3.01
C PRO A 381 -11.26 -15.34 3.99
N GLU A 382 -11.08 -14.11 3.52
CA GLU A 382 -10.63 -12.99 4.34
C GLU A 382 -11.70 -12.54 5.35
N VAL A 383 -12.98 -12.65 5.00
CA VAL A 383 -14.08 -12.31 5.92
C VAL A 383 -14.18 -13.37 7.01
N ARG A 384 -14.05 -14.66 6.67
CA ARG A 384 -13.98 -15.75 7.67
C ARG A 384 -12.80 -15.55 8.62
N LEU A 385 -11.63 -15.20 8.08
CA LEU A 385 -10.43 -14.94 8.86
C LEU A 385 -10.63 -13.82 9.88
N LEU A 386 -11.25 -12.70 9.48
CA LEU A 386 -11.55 -11.59 10.39
C LEU A 386 -12.57 -11.99 11.47
N ARG A 387 -13.57 -12.79 11.12
CA ARG A 387 -14.62 -13.26 12.04
C ARG A 387 -14.12 -14.30 13.04
N GLU A 388 -13.25 -15.22 12.63
CA GLU A 388 -12.63 -16.21 13.52
C GLU A 388 -11.74 -15.54 14.57
N GLY A 389 -11.10 -14.43 14.20
CA GLY A 389 -10.37 -13.56 15.12
C GLY A 389 -11.23 -12.83 16.16
N ASP A 390 -12.56 -12.79 16.00
CA ASP A 390 -13.47 -12.16 16.96
C ASP A 390 -13.95 -13.11 18.08
N ASN A 391 -13.50 -14.38 18.09
CA ASN A 391 -13.96 -15.38 19.05
C ASN A 391 -13.22 -15.26 20.41
N PRO A 392 -13.92 -14.99 21.53
CA PRO A 392 -13.30 -14.71 22.85
C PRO A 392 -12.56 -15.89 23.48
N THR A 393 -12.64 -17.09 22.90
CA THR A 393 -11.93 -18.29 23.37
C THR A 393 -10.61 -18.54 22.64
N SER A 394 -10.31 -17.77 21.59
CA SER A 394 -9.02 -17.82 20.91
C SER A 394 -8.02 -16.93 21.66
N PRO A 395 -6.81 -17.39 22.01
CA PRO A 395 -5.79 -16.57 22.69
C PRO A 395 -5.16 -15.53 21.76
N THR A 396 -5.79 -15.23 20.62
CA THR A 396 -5.26 -14.34 19.61
C THR A 396 -6.40 -13.56 19.03
N PHE A 397 -6.23 -12.25 19.06
CA PHE A 397 -6.99 -11.25 18.34
C PHE A 397 -8.19 -10.68 19.11
N THR A 398 -8.08 -9.39 19.39
CA THR A 398 -9.21 -8.54 19.68
C THR A 398 -9.01 -7.38 18.75
N LEU A 399 -9.80 -7.29 17.67
CA LEU A 399 -10.00 -5.98 17.06
C LEU A 399 -10.59 -5.13 18.17
N THR A 400 -9.79 -4.22 18.74
CA THR A 400 -10.25 -3.27 19.76
C THR A 400 -11.31 -2.29 19.21
N MET A 401 -11.79 -2.52 17.98
CA MET A 401 -12.85 -1.81 17.29
C MET A 401 -13.71 -2.80 16.53
N GLY A 402 -15.04 -2.79 16.81
CA GLY A 402 -16.12 -3.40 16.03
C GLY A 402 -15.83 -4.76 15.38
N SER A 403 -16.50 -5.81 15.83
CA SER A 403 -16.37 -7.13 15.20
C SER A 403 -16.61 -7.03 13.69
N CYS A 404 -15.96 -7.88 12.89
CA CYS A 404 -16.28 -8.01 11.46
C CYS A 404 -17.78 -8.27 11.25
N ASN A 405 -18.46 -8.91 12.21
CA ASN A 405 -19.91 -9.09 12.19
C ASN A 405 -20.67 -7.76 12.35
N ASP A 406 -20.19 -6.85 13.20
CA ASP A 406 -20.77 -5.52 13.37
C ASP A 406 -20.64 -4.72 12.08
N ALA A 407 -19.48 -4.80 11.41
CA ALA A 407 -19.26 -4.14 10.13
C ALA A 407 -20.17 -4.68 9.01
N ILE A 408 -20.46 -5.99 8.98
CA ILE A 408 -21.44 -6.58 8.05
C ILE A 408 -22.84 -6.05 8.34
N SER A 409 -23.26 -6.05 9.61
CA SER A 409 -24.57 -5.52 10.03
C SER A 409 -24.71 -4.02 9.72
N ASP A 410 -23.65 -3.24 9.96
CA ASP A 410 -23.60 -1.82 9.62
C ASP A 410 -23.65 -1.58 8.11
N LEU A 411 -22.97 -2.42 7.32
CA LEU A 411 -23.05 -2.34 5.86
C LEU A 411 -24.49 -2.57 5.39
N ASP A 412 -25.17 -3.63 5.85
CA ASP A 412 -26.57 -3.90 5.48
C ASP A 412 -27.49 -2.74 5.85
N ARG A 413 -27.28 -2.15 7.03
CA ARG A 413 -28.02 -0.97 7.49
C ARG A 413 -27.75 0.26 6.61
N ILE A 414 -26.50 0.49 6.21
CA ILE A 414 -26.13 1.61 5.32
C ILE A 414 -26.72 1.40 3.93
N LEU A 415 -26.62 0.20 3.36
CA LEU A 415 -27.15 -0.10 2.01
C LEU A 415 -28.67 0.00 1.94
N SER A 416 -29.37 -0.21 3.06
CA SER A 416 -30.82 -0.06 3.16
C SER A 416 -31.27 1.37 3.49
N ALA A 417 -30.33 2.29 3.72
CA ALA A 417 -30.61 3.66 4.15
C ALA A 417 -30.93 4.58 2.97
N ASN A 418 -31.49 5.76 3.26
CA ASN A 418 -31.66 6.77 2.22
C ASN A 418 -30.32 7.41 1.83
N PRO A 419 -30.20 8.07 0.66
CA PRO A 419 -28.93 8.62 0.20
C PRO A 419 -28.28 9.63 1.16
N ALA A 420 -29.05 10.39 1.93
CA ALA A 420 -28.50 11.35 2.90
C ALA A 420 -27.84 10.63 4.09
N GLU A 421 -28.47 9.57 4.59
CA GLU A 421 -27.92 8.73 5.65
C GLU A 421 -26.70 7.95 5.18
N MET A 422 -26.71 7.42 3.95
CA MET A 422 -25.54 6.78 3.35
C MET A 422 -24.36 7.75 3.30
N LYS A 423 -24.55 8.96 2.77
CA LYS A 423 -23.50 10.00 2.72
C LYS A 423 -22.98 10.34 4.12
N ALA A 424 -23.87 10.52 5.10
CA ALA A 424 -23.51 10.85 6.46
C ALA A 424 -22.69 9.74 7.15
N GLY A 425 -23.07 8.47 6.95
CA GLY A 425 -22.38 7.32 7.52
C GLY A 425 -21.06 6.94 6.82
N THR A 426 -20.79 7.50 5.64
CA THR A 426 -19.63 7.12 4.81
C THR A 426 -18.82 8.34 4.36
N LEU A 427 -19.24 9.03 3.30
CA LEU A 427 -18.51 10.15 2.69
C LEU A 427 -18.15 11.26 3.67
N CYS A 428 -19.08 11.67 4.55
CA CYS A 428 -18.80 12.68 5.58
C CYS A 428 -17.74 12.21 6.58
N VAL A 429 -17.72 10.92 6.91
CA VAL A 429 -16.72 10.33 7.81
C VAL A 429 -15.35 10.31 7.13
N LEU A 430 -15.28 9.84 5.88
CA LEU A 430 -14.04 9.79 5.10
C LEU A 430 -13.47 11.20 4.83
N GLU A 431 -14.32 12.17 4.49
CA GLU A 431 -13.94 13.58 4.38
C GLU A 431 -13.33 14.08 5.69
N GLY A 432 -14.00 13.85 6.82
CA GLY A 432 -13.53 14.27 8.13
C GLY A 432 -12.20 13.62 8.52
N ILE A 433 -11.98 12.35 8.17
CA ILE A 433 -10.69 11.67 8.39
C ILE A 433 -9.60 12.31 7.53
N LEU A 434 -9.85 12.53 6.24
CA LEU A 434 -8.88 13.18 5.35
C LEU A 434 -8.51 14.59 5.83
N ARG A 435 -9.46 15.36 6.35
CA ARG A 435 -9.19 16.68 6.99
C ARG A 435 -8.32 16.57 8.23
N LYS A 436 -8.52 15.52 9.05
CA LYS A 436 -7.71 15.26 10.25
C LYS A 436 -6.30 14.77 9.89
N LEU A 437 -6.14 14.06 8.78
CA LEU A 437 -4.85 13.50 8.34
C LEU A 437 -3.81 14.58 8.06
N GLY A 438 -4.25 15.75 7.57
CA GLY A 438 -3.35 16.88 7.32
C GLY A 438 -4.07 18.20 7.13
N THR A 439 -3.46 19.27 7.63
CA THR A 439 -3.95 20.66 7.43
C THR A 439 -3.62 21.22 6.04
N GLY A 440 -2.94 20.44 5.20
CA GLY A 440 -2.61 20.74 3.80
C GLY A 440 -2.14 19.47 3.08
N GLY A 441 -1.61 19.62 1.87
CA GLY A 441 -1.10 18.47 1.11
C GLY A 441 -2.19 17.67 0.40
N ILE A 442 -1.83 16.46 -0.03
CA ILE A 442 -2.71 15.59 -0.82
C ILE A 442 -4.00 15.24 -0.08
N ALA A 443 -3.94 15.00 1.25
CA ALA A 443 -5.13 14.68 2.03
C ALA A 443 -6.18 15.80 2.00
N ARG A 444 -5.75 17.06 2.08
CA ARG A 444 -6.65 18.23 1.99
C ARG A 444 -7.27 18.32 0.59
N ALA A 445 -6.46 18.15 -0.46
CA ALA A 445 -6.93 18.18 -1.85
C ALA A 445 -7.98 17.08 -2.12
N LEU A 446 -7.72 15.85 -1.69
CA LEU A 446 -8.66 14.75 -1.82
C LEU A 446 -9.94 14.97 -1.00
N ALA A 447 -9.84 15.54 0.20
CA ALA A 447 -11.04 15.91 0.98
C ALA A 447 -11.87 17.01 0.32
N ASP A 448 -11.25 17.97 -0.39
CA ASP A 448 -12.00 18.96 -1.17
C ASP A 448 -12.81 18.28 -2.29
N ILE A 449 -12.26 17.24 -2.92
CA ILE A 449 -12.99 16.44 -3.92
C ILE A 449 -14.13 15.64 -3.26
N VAL A 450 -13.89 14.98 -2.12
CA VAL A 450 -14.95 14.25 -1.39
C VAL A 450 -16.07 15.20 -0.94
N GLN A 451 -15.74 16.45 -0.60
CA GLN A 451 -16.75 17.46 -0.27
C GLN A 451 -17.71 17.73 -1.45
N VAL A 452 -17.21 17.70 -2.69
CA VAL A 452 -18.04 17.79 -3.91
C VAL A 452 -18.97 16.58 -4.04
N PHE A 453 -18.51 15.37 -3.69
CA PHE A 453 -19.36 14.17 -3.67
C PHE A 453 -20.53 14.30 -2.67
N ILE A 454 -20.27 14.94 -1.53
CA ILE A 454 -21.26 15.19 -0.48
C ILE A 454 -22.28 16.23 -0.96
N SER A 455 -21.81 17.40 -1.40
CA SER A 455 -22.66 18.56 -1.73
C SER A 455 -23.42 18.41 -3.05
N GLY A 456 -22.87 17.68 -4.03
CA GLY A 456 -23.39 17.62 -5.39
C GLY A 456 -23.12 18.89 -6.22
N GLU A 457 -22.36 19.86 -5.69
CA GLU A 457 -21.98 21.09 -6.38
C GLU A 457 -20.47 21.16 -6.57
N ILE A 458 -20.02 21.31 -7.82
CA ILE A 458 -18.64 21.72 -8.12
C ILE A 458 -18.52 23.19 -7.68
N ASP A 459 -17.73 23.44 -6.65
CA ASP A 459 -17.56 24.75 -6.05
C ASP A 459 -17.10 25.77 -7.12
N LYS A 460 -18.03 26.62 -7.58
CA LYS A 460 -17.81 27.63 -8.64
C LYS A 460 -16.91 28.78 -8.19
N SER A 461 -16.44 28.77 -6.94
CA SER A 461 -15.73 29.88 -6.30
C SER A 461 -14.25 30.01 -6.69
N ASN A 462 -13.64 29.03 -7.38
CA ASN A 462 -12.25 29.10 -7.86
C ASN A 462 -12.11 29.21 -9.39
N ALA A 463 -13.21 29.32 -10.15
CA ALA A 463 -13.18 29.35 -11.61
C ALA A 463 -13.01 30.75 -12.22
N GLN A 464 -12.80 31.80 -11.42
CA GLN A 464 -12.72 33.19 -11.91
C GLN A 464 -11.33 33.84 -11.92
N ASP A 465 -10.26 33.17 -11.47
CA ASP A 465 -8.90 33.62 -11.75
C ASP A 465 -8.22 32.67 -12.75
N GLY A 466 -8.02 33.20 -13.96
CA GLY A 466 -7.59 32.46 -15.13
C GLY A 466 -6.24 31.77 -14.96
N GLY A 467 -6.25 30.47 -15.22
CA GLY A 467 -5.07 29.64 -15.44
C GLY A 467 -5.53 28.25 -15.83
N TYR A 468 -5.31 27.89 -17.10
CA TYR A 468 -5.57 26.56 -17.64
C TYR A 468 -4.87 25.51 -16.75
N VAL A 469 -5.61 24.79 -15.91
CA VAL A 469 -5.11 23.65 -15.14
C VAL A 469 -6.09 22.50 -15.36
N ARG A 470 -5.73 21.61 -16.30
CA ARG A 470 -6.24 20.23 -16.29
C ARG A 470 -5.74 19.59 -15.00
N GLY A 471 -6.61 19.46 -14.01
CA GLY A 471 -6.32 18.74 -12.78
C GLY A 471 -6.48 17.25 -13.01
N HIS A 472 -5.38 16.54 -13.23
CA HIS A 472 -5.24 15.19 -12.71
C HIS A 472 -4.95 15.31 -11.20
N PRO A 473 -5.49 14.42 -10.35
CA PRO A 473 -5.03 14.29 -8.96
C PRO A 473 -3.51 14.04 -8.88
#